data_AF-A0A8T4I921-F1
#
_entry.id   AF-A0A8T4I921-F1
#
_cell.length_a   1.000
_cell.length_b   1.000
_cell.length_c   1.000
_cell.angle_alpha   90.00
_cell.angle_beta   90.00
_cell.angle_gamma   90.00
#
_symmetry.space_group_name_H-M   'P 1'
#
loop_
_entity.id
_entity.type
_entity.pdbx_description
1 polymer ?
#
loop_
_entity_poly.entity_id
_entity_poly.type
_entity_poly.pdbx_seq_one_letter_code
_entity_poly.pdbx_strand_id
1 'polypeptide(L)' 'MGGFSLVHWLLFAVVAVLLLGGGRFSNMMGDVAKGIKNFKKGMAEEDESDRREPSRLESSRNSEPKYDRERDAERPREER' A
#
# COMPACT_ATOMS: atom_id res chain seq x y z
N MET A 1 -30.64 3.93 28.21
CA MET A 1 -30.94 3.80 26.78
C MET A 1 -29.63 3.68 26.00
N GLY A 2 -28.98 2.52 26.12
CA GLY A 2 -27.72 2.20 25.46
C GLY A 2 -27.92 0.89 24.73
N GLY A 3 -27.91 0.90 23.40
CA GLY A 3 -28.37 -0.26 22.64
C GLY A 3 -27.80 -0.42 21.24
N PHE A 4 -26.92 0.48 20.79
CA PHE A 4 -26.13 0.26 19.58
C PHE A 4 -24.67 0.14 19.99
N SER A 5 -24.39 -0.98 20.67
CA SER A 5 -23.06 -1.40 21.08
C SER A 5 -22.12 -1.48 19.87
N LEU A 6 -20.81 -1.44 20.12
CA LEU A 6 -19.75 -1.63 19.14
C LEU A 6 -19.97 -2.86 18.23
N VAL A 7 -20.66 -3.88 18.75
CA VAL A 7 -21.09 -5.08 18.03
C VAL A 7 -22.01 -4.78 16.84
N HIS A 8 -22.92 -3.81 16.95
CA HIS A 8 -23.82 -3.42 15.87
C HIS A 8 -23.06 -2.83 14.68
N TRP A 9 -22.11 -1.93 14.95
CA TRP A 9 -21.24 -1.35 13.93
C TRP A 9 -20.38 -2.41 13.24
N LEU A 10 -19.87 -3.38 13.99
CA LEU A 10 -19.12 -4.51 13.43
C LEU A 10 -19.99 -5.37 12.51
N LEU A 11 -21.22 -5.70 12.94
CA LEU A 11 -22.16 -6.47 12.12
C LEU A 11 -22.53 -5.73 10.83
N PHE A 12 -22.78 -4.42 10.92
CA PHE A 12 -23.09 -3.57 9.78
C PHE A 12 -21.94 -3.52 8.78
N ALA A 13 -20.69 -3.37 9.25
CA ALA A 13 -19.51 -3.38 8.40
C ALA A 13 -19.34 -4.71 7.64
N VAL A 14 -19.57 -5.84 8.31
CA VAL A 14 -19.51 -7.17 7.68
C VAL A 14 -20.56 -7.30 6.58
N VAL A 15 -21.81 -6.92 6.85
CA VAL A 15 -22.89 -6.96 5.85
C VAL A 15 -22.57 -6.04 4.66
N ALA A 16 -22.06 -4.84 4.91
CA ALA A 16 -21.68 -3.91 3.85
C ALA A 16 -20.59 -4.52 2.94
N VAL A 17 -19.53 -5.12 3.50
CA VAL A 17 -18.46 -5.75 2.69
C VAL A 17 -19.00 -6.93 1.86
N LEU A 18 -19.92 -7.73 2.42
CA LEU A 18 -20.56 -8.83 1.68
C LEU A 18 -21.41 -8.33 0.51
N LEU A 19 -22.15 -7.22 0.68
CA LEU A 19 -22.94 -6.61 -0.39
C LEU A 19 -22.07 -5.95 -1.48
N LEU A 20 -20.95 -5.34 -1.08
CA LEU A 20 -20.04 -4.69 -2.03
C LEU A 20 -19.16 -5.69 -2.79
N GLY A 21 -18.95 -6.89 -2.25
CA GLY A 21 -18.09 -7.93 -2.82
C GLY A 21 -16.59 -7.59 -2.70
N GLY A 22 -15.78 -8.59 -2.34
CA GLY A 22 -14.34 -8.40 -2.06
C GLY A 22 -13.53 -7.77 -3.21
N GLY A 23 -13.95 -7.98 -4.46
CA GLY A 23 -13.26 -7.47 -5.64
C GLY A 23 -13.33 -5.95 -5.83
N ARG A 24 -14.43 -5.30 -5.45
CA ARG A 24 -14.61 -3.84 -5.61
C ARG A 24 -14.11 -3.07 -4.39
N PHE A 25 -14.28 -3.65 -3.19
CA PHE A 25 -13.80 -3.05 -1.95
C PHE A 25 -12.26 -3.00 -1.89
N SER A 26 -11.55 -4.03 -2.35
CA SER A 26 -10.08 -4.08 -2.29
C SER A 26 -9.40 -2.99 -3.14
N ASN A 27 -9.86 -2.77 -4.38
CA ASN A 27 -9.32 -1.71 -5.24
C ASN A 27 -9.62 -0.31 -4.69
N MET A 28 -10.84 -0.06 -4.20
CA MET A 28 -11.18 1.22 -3.56
C MET A 28 -10.42 1.45 -2.25
N MET A 29 -10.26 0.42 -1.42
CA MET A 29 -9.49 0.49 -0.17
C MET A 29 -8.03 0.84 -0.45
N GLY A 30 -7.43 0.32 -1.53
CA GLY A 30 -6.07 0.65 -1.93
C GLY A 30 -5.87 2.11 -2.30
N ASP A 31 -6.80 2.70 -3.07
CA ASP A 31 -6.73 4.11 -3.47
C ASP A 31 -7.07 5.05 -2.30
N VAL A 32 -8.03 4.67 -1.46
CA VAL A 32 -8.34 5.40 -0.22
C VAL A 32 -7.15 5.34 0.76
N ALA A 33 -6.49 4.18 0.91
CA ALA A 33 -5.31 4.05 1.77
C ALA A 33 -4.14 4.91 1.28
N LYS A 34 -3.91 5.00 -0.04
CA LYS A 34 -2.93 5.92 -0.62
C LYS A 34 -3.29 7.39 -0.36
N GLY A 35 -4.55 7.76 -0.53
CA GLY A 35 -5.05 9.11 -0.24
C GLY A 35 -4.86 9.50 1.22
N ILE A 36 -5.26 8.63 2.16
CA ILE A 36 -5.09 8.86 3.60
C ILE A 36 -3.59 8.88 3.99
N LYS A 37 -2.75 8.03 3.39
CA LYS A 37 -1.29 8.02 3.65
C LYS A 37 -0.64 9.33 3.21
N ASN A 38 -1.02 9.85 2.05
CA ASN A 38 -0.51 11.13 1.54
C ASN A 38 -1.05 12.31 2.36
N PHE A 39 -2.31 12.25 2.78
CA PHE A 39 -2.89 13.26 3.68
C PHE A 39 -2.19 13.29 5.04
N LYS A 40 -1.98 12.11 5.66
CA LYS A 40 -1.23 11.99 6.91
C LYS A 40 0.21 12.47 6.74
N LYS A 41 0.86 12.13 5.62
CA LYS A 41 2.22 12.57 5.32
C LYS A 41 2.28 14.11 5.16
N GLY A 42 1.34 14.72 4.44
CA GLY A 42 1.29 16.18 4.30
C GLY A 42 1.03 16.90 5.62
N MET A 43 0.12 16.37 6.44
CA MET A 43 -0.16 16.91 7.79
C MET A 43 1.02 16.72 8.74
N ALA A 44 1.68 15.56 8.70
CA ALA A 44 2.89 15.31 9.49
C ALA A 44 4.08 16.12 8.98
N GLU A 45 4.19 16.40 7.68
CA GLU A 45 5.20 17.32 7.15
C GLU A 45 4.92 18.75 7.60
N GLU A 46 3.66 19.18 7.77
CA GLU A 46 3.32 20.49 8.34
C GLU A 46 3.67 20.58 9.85
N ASP A 47 3.47 19.50 10.60
CA ASP A 47 3.83 19.38 12.03
C ASP A 47 5.35 19.20 12.25
N GLU A 48 6.05 18.54 11.31
CA GLU A 48 7.48 18.21 11.39
C GLU A 48 8.38 19.18 10.60
N SER A 49 7.80 20.10 9.82
CA SER A 49 8.50 21.27 9.21
C SER A 49 9.03 22.24 10.27
N ASP A 50 8.53 22.16 11.51
CA ASP A 50 9.14 22.84 12.65
C ASP A 50 10.38 22.10 13.20
N ARG A 51 10.69 20.86 12.73
CA ARG A 51 11.72 20.03 13.39
C ARG A 51 12.75 19.26 12.58
N ARG A 52 12.68 18.93 11.27
CA ARG A 52 13.88 18.39 10.58
C ARG A 52 13.84 18.23 9.04
N GLU A 53 15.04 18.38 8.50
CA GLU A 53 15.58 18.32 7.13
C GLU A 53 15.22 17.12 6.21
N PRO A 54 15.47 17.24 4.88
CA PRO A 54 14.84 16.46 3.82
C PRO A 54 15.55 15.11 3.58
N SER A 55 14.86 14.01 3.88
CA SER A 55 15.36 12.65 3.58
C SER A 55 14.38 11.77 2.79
N ARG A 56 13.34 12.35 2.17
CA ARG A 56 12.23 11.56 1.58
C ARG A 56 12.24 11.38 0.06
N LEU A 57 13.27 11.84 -0.65
CA LEU A 57 13.37 11.60 -2.10
C LEU A 57 13.80 10.17 -2.49
N GLU A 58 13.95 9.23 -1.54
CA GLU A 58 14.45 7.88 -1.82
C GLU A 58 13.37 6.82 -2.16
N SER A 59 12.08 7.17 -2.22
CA SER A 59 11.00 6.16 -2.39
C SER A 59 10.57 5.90 -3.84
N SER A 60 11.31 6.39 -4.84
CA SER A 60 11.00 6.17 -6.28
C SER A 60 12.06 5.40 -7.06
N ARG A 61 13.07 4.80 -6.41
CA ARG A 61 14.15 4.07 -7.10
C ARG A 61 14.12 2.55 -6.97
N ASN A 62 13.13 1.97 -6.27
CA ASN A 62 13.04 0.52 -6.07
C ASN A 62 11.76 -0.06 -6.66
N SER A 63 11.68 -0.06 -7.99
CA SER A 63 10.71 -0.87 -8.75
C SER A 63 11.37 -1.28 -10.06
N GLU A 64 12.52 -1.95 -9.96
CA GLU A 64 13.15 -2.63 -11.08
C GLU A 64 13.13 -4.13 -10.77
N PRO A 65 12.20 -4.92 -11.36
CA PRO A 65 12.21 -6.36 -11.16
C PRO A 65 13.37 -6.94 -11.97
N LYS A 66 14.50 -7.22 -11.31
CA LYS A 66 15.55 -8.09 -11.85
C LYS A 66 15.07 -9.54 -11.84
N TYR A 67 14.26 -9.90 -12.83
CA TYR A 67 14.27 -11.25 -13.38
C TYR A 67 15.23 -11.27 -14.57
N ASP A 68 15.87 -12.42 -14.85
CA ASP A 68 16.87 -12.67 -15.89
C ASP A 68 18.34 -12.41 -15.54
N ARG A 69 18.85 -13.03 -14.47
CA ARG A 69 20.29 -13.36 -14.35
C ARG A 69 20.59 -14.85 -14.58
N GLU A 70 19.58 -15.71 -14.62
CA GLU A 70 19.79 -17.16 -14.62
C GLU A 70 19.90 -17.81 -16.01
N ARG A 71 19.70 -17.07 -17.12
CA ARG A 71 19.58 -17.65 -18.48
C ARG A 71 20.85 -17.61 -19.35
N ASP A 72 21.93 -16.98 -18.89
CA ASP A 72 23.20 -16.89 -19.62
C ASP A 72 24.31 -17.77 -19.05
N ALA A 73 24.07 -18.47 -17.93
CA ALA A 73 25.05 -19.40 -17.34
C ALA A 73 25.14 -20.76 -18.06
N GLU A 74 24.28 -21.02 -19.06
CA GLU A 74 24.13 -22.35 -19.66
C GLU A 74 24.39 -22.39 -21.18
N ARG A 75 25.29 -21.53 -21.69
CA ARG A 75 25.86 -21.72 -23.03
C ARG A 75 27.26 -22.32 -22.89
N PRO A 76 27.43 -23.66 -22.96
CA PRO A 76 28.75 -24.26 -23.02
C PRO A 76 29.35 -23.88 -24.36
N ARG A 77 30.22 -22.87 -24.37
CA ARG A 77 31.04 -22.57 -25.54
C ARG A 77 32.09 -23.66 -25.65
N GLU A 78 31.75 -24.63 -26.50
CA GLU A 78 32.65 -25.32 -27.40
C GLU A 78 34.00 -24.60 -27.53
N GLU A 79 35.04 -25.17 -26.92
CA GLU A 79 36.43 -24.80 -27.14
C GLU A 79 36.98 -25.78 -28.20
N ARG A 80 37.10 -25.30 -29.44
CA ARG A 80 37.82 -25.94 -30.55
C ARG A 80 38.82 -24.96 -31.13
#